data_AF-A0A257AXF0-F1
#
_entry.id   AF-A0A257AXF0-F1
#
_cell.length_a   1.000
_cell.length_b   1.000
_cell.length_c   1.000
_cell.angle_alpha   90.00
_cell.angle_beta   90.00
_cell.angle_gamma   90.00
#
_symmetry.space_group_name_H-M   'P 1'
#
loop_
_entity.id
_entity.type
_entity.pdbx_description
1 polymer ?
#
loop_
_entity_poly.entity_id
_entity_poly.type
_entity_poly.pdbx_seq_one_letter_code
_entity_poly.pdbx_strand_id
1 'polypeptide(L)'
;MGGIEQVMAARAAILARAAAIAGEAGAAAPAAPTGFAALFERALDRAAASARAASAATSAFERGESDDIAQVMLARQVASVEFEATLQLRNRLLGAYRDIMNMPV
;
A
#
# COMPACT_ATOMS: atom_id res chain seq x y z
N MET A 1 21.81 12.63 52.34
CA MET A 1 20.63 11.79 52.07
C MET A 1 19.86 12.43 50.93
N GLY A 2 19.95 11.95 49.69
CA GLY A 2 19.31 12.62 48.53
C GLY A 2 19.38 11.84 47.21
N GLY A 3 20.25 10.83 47.11
CA GLY A 3 20.35 9.99 45.91
C GLY A 3 19.16 9.05 45.70
N ILE A 4 18.48 8.62 46.78
CA ILE A 4 17.35 7.68 46.68
C ILE A 4 16.09 8.40 46.13
N GLU A 5 15.89 9.67 46.47
CA GLU A 5 14.79 10.48 45.93
C GLU A 5 14.98 10.78 44.43
N GLN A 6 16.23 11.02 43.99
CA GLN A 6 16.52 11.22 42.57
C GLN A 6 16.27 9.96 41.73
N VAL A 7 16.59 8.77 42.26
CA VAL A 7 16.34 7.50 41.56
C VAL A 7 14.84 7.19 41.48
N MET A 8 14.07 7.53 42.53
CA MET A 8 12.61 7.37 42.52
C MET A 8 11.92 8.36 41.58
N ALA A 9 12.38 9.61 41.50
CA ALA A 9 11.89 10.60 40.55
C ALA A 9 12.20 10.21 39.09
N ALA A 10 13.41 9.69 38.83
CA ALA A 10 13.80 9.21 37.50
C ALA A 10 12.93 8.02 37.04
N ARG A 11 12.62 7.08 37.95
CA ARG A 11 11.73 5.95 37.65
C ARG A 11 10.30 6.40 37.32
N ALA A 12 9.77 7.40 38.03
CA ALA A 12 8.44 7.95 37.76
C ALA A 12 8.35 8.61 36.37
N ALA A 13 9.38 9.35 35.96
CA ALA A 13 9.44 9.99 34.66
C ALA A 13 9.47 8.98 33.50
N ILE A 14 10.20 7.87 33.66
CA ILE A 14 10.28 6.80 32.64
C ILE A 14 8.92 6.10 32.48
N LEU A 15 8.22 5.83 33.59
CA LEU A 15 6.90 5.18 33.55
C LEU A 15 5.82 6.10 32.92
N ALA A 16 5.85 7.39 33.21
CA ALA A 16 4.95 8.37 32.59
C ALA A 16 5.18 8.49 31.08
N ARG A 17 6.45 8.47 30.64
CA ARG A 17 6.81 8.49 29.21
C ARG A 17 6.37 7.21 28.51
N ALA A 18 6.51 6.05 29.15
CA ALA A 18 6.05 4.77 28.61
C ALA A 18 4.51 4.72 28.46
N ALA A 19 3.77 5.27 29.44
CA ALA A 19 2.31 5.36 29.36
C ALA A 19 1.82 6.29 28.24
N ALA A 20 2.51 7.41 27.98
CA ALA A 20 2.19 8.31 26.88
C ALA A 20 2.39 7.64 25.50
N ILE A 21 3.49 6.88 25.34
CA ILE A 21 3.76 6.11 24.11
C ILE A 21 2.72 4.99 23.92
N ALA A 22 2.29 4.34 25.00
CA ALA A 22 1.23 3.33 24.96
C ALA A 22 -0.15 3.93 24.59
N GLY A 23 -0.43 5.18 24.99
CA GLY A 23 -1.64 5.90 24.63
C GLY A 23 -1.70 6.32 23.15
N GLU A 24 -0.56 6.63 22.54
CA GLU A 24 -0.47 6.96 21.10
C GLU A 24 -0.53 5.73 20.19
N ALA A 25 -0.14 4.54 20.69
CA ALA A 25 -0.25 3.28 19.95
C ALA A 25 -1.71 2.80 19.74
N GLY A 26 -2.69 3.42 20.41
CA GLY A 26 -4.11 3.10 20.30
C GLY A 26 -4.91 3.95 19.31
N ALA A 27 -4.33 5.02 18.75
CA ALA A 27 -4.99 5.87 17.78
C ALA A 27 -4.65 5.42 16.34
N ALA A 28 -5.04 4.19 16.00
CA ALA A 28 -5.25 3.85 14.61
C ALA A 28 -6.43 4.72 14.13
N ALA A 29 -6.10 5.84 13.48
CA ALA A 29 -7.09 6.67 12.79
C ALA A 29 -7.98 5.71 11.97
N PRO A 30 -9.31 5.83 12.03
CA PRO A 30 -10.17 5.02 11.18
C PRO A 30 -9.72 5.30 9.75
N ALA A 31 -9.09 4.32 9.12
CA ALA A 31 -8.76 4.37 7.72
C ALA A 31 -10.07 4.74 7.04
N ALA A 32 -10.12 5.94 6.45
CA ALA A 32 -11.29 6.39 5.72
C ALA A 32 -11.70 5.22 4.82
N PRO A 33 -12.98 4.82 4.81
CA PRO A 33 -13.44 3.78 3.91
C PRO A 33 -13.42 4.35 2.50
N THR A 34 -12.24 4.55 1.91
CA THR A 34 -12.12 4.50 0.47
C THR A 34 -12.48 3.06 0.15
N GLY A 35 -13.74 2.85 -0.22
CA GLY A 35 -14.29 1.51 -0.38
C GLY A 35 -13.38 0.64 -1.22
N PHE A 36 -13.32 -0.65 -0.89
CA PHE A 36 -12.45 -1.61 -1.60
C PHE A 36 -12.72 -1.61 -3.11
N ALA A 37 -13.95 -1.27 -3.53
CA ALA A 37 -14.32 -1.01 -4.93
C ALA A 37 -13.52 0.16 -5.56
N ALA A 38 -13.39 1.29 -4.87
CA ALA A 38 -12.60 2.42 -5.32
C ALA A 38 -11.09 2.10 -5.37
N LEU A 39 -10.61 1.18 -4.52
CA LEU A 39 -9.24 0.67 -4.64
C LEU A 39 -9.08 -0.21 -5.91
N PHE A 40 -10.07 -1.05 -6.21
CA PHE A 40 -10.07 -1.89 -7.40
C PHE A 40 -10.15 -1.07 -8.69
N GLU A 41 -11.02 -0.06 -8.75
CA GLU A 41 -11.08 0.88 -9.88
C GLU A 41 -9.73 1.56 -10.12
N ARG A 42 -9.10 2.07 -9.05
CA ARG A 42 -7.76 2.68 -9.15
C ARG A 42 -6.70 1.69 -9.63
N ALA A 43 -6.76 0.43 -9.20
CA ALA A 43 -5.82 -0.59 -9.67
C ALA A 43 -6.02 -0.90 -11.16
N LEU A 44 -7.28 -1.00 -11.62
CA LEU A 44 -7.61 -1.18 -13.03
C LEU A 44 -7.10 -0.01 -13.89
N ASP A 45 -7.34 1.22 -13.44
CA ASP A 45 -6.87 2.42 -14.14
C ASP A 45 -5.34 2.44 -14.25
N ARG A 46 -4.66 2.02 -13.18
CA ARG A 46 -3.19 1.95 -13.12
C ARG A 46 -2.64 0.89 -14.06
N ALA A 47 -3.22 -0.31 -14.08
CA ALA A 47 -2.87 -1.37 -15.02
C ALA A 47 -3.10 -0.95 -16.48
N ALA A 48 -4.21 -0.25 -16.75
CA ALA A 48 -4.50 0.28 -18.09
C ALA A 48 -3.50 1.37 -18.50
N ALA A 49 -3.12 2.26 -17.58
CA ALA A 49 -2.11 3.28 -17.81
C ALA A 49 -0.73 2.66 -18.08
N SER A 50 -0.31 1.67 -17.31
CA SER A 50 0.98 0.98 -17.53
C SER A 50 1.01 0.22 -18.85
N ALA A 51 -0.10 -0.42 -19.25
CA ALA A 51 -0.20 -1.09 -20.54
C ALA A 51 -0.07 -0.10 -21.72
N ARG A 52 -0.74 1.06 -21.62
CA ARG A 52 -0.61 2.14 -22.63
C ARG A 52 0.81 2.69 -22.68
N ALA A 53 1.45 2.91 -21.53
CA ALA A 53 2.83 3.39 -21.47
C ALA A 53 3.81 2.40 -22.13
N ALA A 54 3.67 1.09 -21.84
CA ALA A 54 4.50 0.05 -22.46
C ALA A 54 4.30 -0.04 -23.98
N SER A 55 3.06 0.11 -24.46
CA SER A 55 2.74 0.16 -25.89
C SER A 55 3.33 1.41 -26.54
N ALA A 56 3.17 2.58 -25.93
CA ALA A 56 3.73 3.83 -26.45
C ALA A 56 5.26 3.78 -26.53
N ALA A 57 5.93 3.28 -25.49
CA ALA A 57 7.38 3.10 -25.46
C ALA A 57 7.85 2.13 -26.55
N THR A 58 7.14 1.01 -26.72
CA THR A 58 7.41 0.05 -27.80
C THR A 58 7.31 0.71 -29.17
N SER A 59 6.22 1.42 -29.45
CA SER A 59 6.02 2.04 -30.76
C SER A 59 6.99 3.20 -31.01
N ALA A 60 7.37 3.95 -29.99
CA ALA A 60 8.41 4.99 -30.12
C ALA A 60 9.77 4.38 -30.48
N PHE A 61 10.13 3.25 -29.88
CA PHE A 61 11.34 2.50 -30.23
C PHE A 61 11.28 1.94 -31.65
N GLU A 62 10.16 1.34 -32.05
CA GLU A 62 9.97 0.81 -33.41
C GLU A 62 10.04 1.90 -34.50
N ARG A 63 9.65 3.14 -34.17
CA ARG A 63 9.75 4.30 -35.06
C ARG A 63 11.14 4.97 -35.06
N GLY A 64 12.06 4.54 -34.20
CA GLY A 64 13.37 5.17 -34.03
C GLY A 64 13.32 6.54 -33.34
N GLU A 65 12.21 6.86 -32.66
CA GLU A 65 12.11 8.06 -31.80
C GLU A 65 12.85 7.87 -30.47
N SER A 66 13.16 6.63 -30.12
CA SER A 66 13.92 6.24 -28.92
C SER A 66 14.84 5.07 -29.24
N ASP A 67 16.10 5.15 -28.83
CA ASP A 67 17.08 4.06 -28.92
C ASP A 67 17.18 3.25 -27.62
N ASP A 68 16.41 3.62 -26.59
CA ASP A 68 16.48 3.00 -25.27
C ASP A 68 15.56 1.77 -25.17
N ILE A 69 16.09 0.62 -25.57
CA ILE A 69 15.42 -0.68 -25.42
C ILE A 69 15.22 -1.07 -23.95
N ALA A 70 16.07 -0.59 -23.03
CA ALA A 70 15.97 -0.92 -21.61
C ALA A 70 14.73 -0.28 -20.99
N GLN A 71 14.42 0.98 -21.34
CA GLN A 71 13.17 1.65 -21.00
C GLN A 71 11.94 0.87 -21.48
N VAL A 72 11.94 0.40 -22.73
CA VAL A 72 10.82 -0.38 -23.28
C VAL A 72 10.62 -1.68 -22.50
N MET A 73 11.71 -2.41 -22.23
CA MET A 73 11.64 -3.66 -21.48
C MET A 73 11.20 -3.44 -20.04
N LEU A 74 11.68 -2.39 -19.39
CA LEU A 74 11.26 -2.01 -18.05
C LEU A 74 9.77 -1.65 -18.02
N ALA A 75 9.29 -0.84 -18.96
CA ALA A 75 7.87 -0.47 -19.06
C ALA A 75 6.98 -1.71 -19.26
N ARG A 76 7.40 -2.67 -20.09
CA ARG A 76 6.72 -3.97 -20.26
C ARG A 76 6.70 -4.78 -18.96
N GLN A 77 7.82 -4.84 -18.25
CA GLN A 77 7.91 -5.56 -16.98
C GLN A 77 7.00 -4.94 -15.91
N VAL A 78 6.99 -3.61 -15.80
CA VAL A 78 6.10 -2.88 -14.89
C VAL A 78 4.63 -3.17 -15.22
N ALA A 79 4.25 -3.15 -16.50
CA ALA A 79 2.88 -3.44 -16.91
C ALA A 79 2.44 -4.87 -16.55
N SER A 80 3.31 -5.87 -16.68
CA SER A 80 3.03 -7.25 -16.26
C SER A 80 2.81 -7.37 -14.75
N VAL A 81 3.65 -6.72 -13.94
CA VAL A 81 3.53 -6.76 -12.46
C VAL A 81 2.26 -6.04 -12.00
N GLU A 82 1.93 -4.88 -12.58
CA GLU A 82 0.70 -4.13 -12.29
C GLU A 82 -0.57 -4.94 -12.66
N PHE A 83 -0.52 -5.68 -13.77
CA PHE A 83 -1.61 -6.57 -14.17
C PHE A 83 -1.79 -7.73 -13.18
N GLU A 84 -0.71 -8.38 -12.76
CA GLU A 84 -0.76 -9.44 -11.76
C GLU A 84 -1.30 -8.94 -10.41
N ALA A 85 -0.85 -7.77 -9.96
CA ALA A 85 -1.37 -7.13 -8.76
C ALA A 85 -2.89 -6.88 -8.84
N THR A 86 -3.38 -6.47 -10.01
CA THR A 86 -4.81 -6.26 -10.26
C THR A 86 -5.61 -7.57 -10.19
N LEU A 87 -5.07 -8.67 -10.70
CA LEU A 87 -5.68 -10.00 -10.57
C LEU A 87 -5.75 -10.46 -9.10
N GLN A 88 -4.70 -10.20 -8.32
CA GLN A 88 -4.72 -10.51 -6.89
C GLN A 88 -5.78 -9.70 -6.15
N LEU A 89 -5.97 -8.44 -6.53
CA LEU A 89 -7.01 -7.59 -5.94
C LEU A 89 -8.41 -8.08 -6.32
N ARG A 90 -8.63 -8.50 -7.57
CA ARG A 90 -9.87 -9.15 -8.01
C ARG A 90 -10.20 -10.38 -7.17
N ASN A 91 -9.22 -11.24 -6.93
CA ASN A 91 -9.43 -12.45 -6.13
C ASN A 91 -9.79 -12.12 -4.68
N ARG A 92 -9.15 -11.11 -4.09
CA ARG A 92 -9.49 -10.58 -2.76
C ARG A 92 -10.90 -9.99 -2.71
N LEU A 93 -11.34 -9.30 -3.77
CA LEU A 93 -12.72 -8.77 -3.87
C LEU A 93 -13.75 -9.91 -3.88
N LEU A 94 -13.51 -10.95 -4.67
CA LEU A 94 -14.39 -12.12 -4.73
C LEU A 94 -14.42 -12.88 -3.40
N GLY A 95 -13.29 -12.92 -2.68
CA GLY A 95 -13.20 -13.47 -1.32
C GLY A 95 -14.03 -12.68 -0.33
N ALA A 96 -13.78 -11.37 -0.20
CA ALA A 96 -14.51 -10.50 0.73
C ALA A 96 -16.02 -10.50 0.49
N TYR A 97 -16.47 -10.52 -0.77
CA TYR A 97 -17.90 -10.67 -1.08
C TYR A 97 -18.47 -12.00 -0.57
N ARG A 98 -17.71 -13.09 -0.72
CA ARG A 98 -18.10 -14.43 -0.27
C ARG A 98 -18.09 -14.54 1.26
N ASP A 99 -17.15 -13.90 1.92
CA ASP A 99 -17.04 -13.86 3.38
C ASP A 99 -18.25 -13.15 4.01
N ILE A 100 -18.72 -12.04 3.42
CA ILE A 100 -19.96 -11.36 3.84
C ILE A 100 -21.17 -12.28 3.67
N MET A 101 -21.26 -13.01 2.56
CA MET A 101 -22.37 -13.94 2.28
C MET A 101 -22.38 -15.17 3.19
N ASN A 102 -21.22 -15.62 3.66
CA ASN A 102 -21.06 -16.79 4.52
C ASN A 102 -21.00 -16.44 6.01
N MET A 103 -21.07 -15.16 6.37
CA MET A 103 -21.14 -14.75 7.77
C MET A 103 -22.53 -15.16 8.31
N PRO A 104 -22.62 -16.07 9.30
CA PRO A 104 -23.91 -16.36 9.91
C PRO A 104 -24.42 -15.10 10.60
N VAL A 105 -25.67 -14.75 10.30
CA VAL A 105 -26.44 -13.77 11.09
C VAL A 105 -26.77 -14.32 12.48
#